data_AF-A0A1U9DXU2-F1
#
_entry.id   AF-A0A1U9DXU2-F1
#
_cell.length_a   1.000
_cell.length_b   1.000
_cell.length_c   1.000
_cell.angle_alpha   90.00
_cell.angle_beta   90.00
_cell.angle_gamma   90.00
#
_symmetry.space_group_name_H-M   'P 1'
#
loop_
_entity.id
_entity.type
_entity.pdbx_description
1 polymer ?
#
loop_
_entity_poly.entity_id
_entity_poly.type
_entity_poly.pdbx_seq_one_letter_code
_entity_poly.pdbx_strand_id
1 'polypeptide(L)' 'YYTIKDSLGMILLLLALMTVVLFFPDLLGDPDNYTPANPLNTPPH' A
#
# COMPACT_ATOMS: atom_id res chain seq x y z
N TYR A 1 18.30 22.26 12.42
CA TYR A 1 18.70 20.86 12.68
C TYR A 1 17.54 19.89 12.55
N TYR A 2 16.53 19.94 13.44
CA TYR A 2 15.38 19.01 13.36
C TYR A 2 14.55 19.14 12.09
N THR A 3 14.28 20.36 11.62
CA THR A 3 13.55 20.58 10.36
C THR A 3 14.13 19.82 9.17
N ILE A 4 15.47 19.84 9.00
CA ILE A 4 16.15 19.13 7.91
C ILE A 4 16.08 17.60 8.11
N LYS A 5 16.25 17.14 9.35
CA LYS A 5 16.10 15.71 9.69
C LYS A 5 14.69 15.21 9.36
N ASP A 6 13.68 15.99 9.71
CA ASP A 6 12.27 15.63 9.50
C ASP A 6 11.92 15.67 8.01
N SER A 7 12.39 16.67 7.26
CA SER A 7 12.23 16.72 5.81
C SER A 7 12.91 15.55 5.10
N LEU A 8 14.11 15.15 5.52
CA LEU A 8 14.78 13.96 5.00
C LEU A 8 13.98 12.69 5.28
N GLY A 9 13.46 12.55 6.51
CA GLY A 9 12.60 11.43 6.88
C GLY A 9 11.32 11.37 6.02
N MET A 10 10.69 12.52 5.77
CA MET A 10 9.51 12.62 4.91
C MET A 10 9.80 12.21 3.47
N ILE A 11 10.94 12.64 2.91
CA ILE A 11 11.36 12.26 1.56
C ILE A 11 11.57 10.74 1.47
N LEU A 12 12.24 10.14 2.45
CA LEU A 12 12.47 8.70 2.48
C LEU A 12 11.15 7.90 2.59
N LEU A 13 10.23 8.36 3.43
CA LEU A 13 8.90 7.75 3.55
C LEU A 13 8.12 7.84 2.24
N LEU A 14 8.13 9.00 1.59
CA LEU A 14 7.45 9.19 0.31
C LEU A 14 8.08 8.35 -0.80
N LEU A 15 9.41 8.21 -0.82
CA LEU A 15 10.10 7.36 -1.79
C LEU A 15 9.71 5.89 -1.62
N ALA A 16 9.66 5.39 -0.38
CA ALA A 16 9.20 4.04 -0.10
C ALA A 16 7.73 3.83 -0.53
N LEU A 17 6.85 4.78 -0.17
CA LEU A 17 5.44 4.73 -0.55
C LEU A 17 5.26 4.73 -2.07
N MET A 18 5.91 5.65 -2.78
CA MET A 18 5.82 5.74 -4.24
C MET A 18 6.38 4.50 -4.92
N THR A 19 7.39 3.86 -4.35
CA THR A 19 7.91 2.60 -4.89
C THR A 19 6.85 1.49 -4.86
N VAL A 20 6.13 1.36 -3.74
CA VAL A 20 5.03 0.39 -3.63
C VAL A 20 3.91 0.74 -4.60
N VAL A 21 3.45 2.01 -4.60
CA VAL A 21 2.31 2.43 -5.43
C VAL A 21 2.59 2.30 -6.93
N LEU A 22 3.78 2.67 -7.41
CA LEU A 22 4.08 2.73 -8.84
C LEU A 22 4.54 1.40 -9.43
N PHE A 23 5.22 0.55 -8.65
CA PHE A 23 5.80 -0.70 -9.15
C PHE A 23 5.11 -1.95 -8.63
N PHE A 24 4.50 -1.89 -7.44
CA PHE A 24 3.93 -3.04 -6.76
C PHE A 24 2.57 -2.72 -6.08
N PRO A 25 1.58 -2.16 -6.82
CA PRO A 25 0.37 -1.62 -6.24
C PRO A 25 -0.45 -2.65 -5.45
N ASP A 26 -0.41 -3.91 -5.88
CA ASP A 26 -1.18 -5.01 -5.28
C ASP A 26 -0.42 -5.80 -4.23
N LEU A 27 0.84 -5.47 -3.94
CA LEU A 27 1.71 -6.27 -3.05
C LEU A 27 1.16 -6.43 -1.63
N LEU A 28 0.42 -5.43 -1.15
CA LEU A 28 -0.18 -5.42 0.19
C LEU A 28 -1.71 -5.58 0.12
N GLY A 29 -2.27 -5.88 -1.06
CA GLY A 29 -3.69 -6.07 -1.29
C GLY A 29 -4.10 -7.54 -1.23
N ASP A 30 -5.40 -7.77 -1.07
CA ASP A 30 -6.00 -9.10 -1.16
C ASP A 30 -6.66 -9.25 -2.55
N PRO A 31 -6.27 -10.26 -3.37
CA PRO A 31 -6.84 -10.46 -4.69
C PRO A 31 -8.36 -10.72 -4.68
N ASP A 32 -8.92 -11.28 -3.61
CA ASP A 32 -10.35 -11.61 -3.56
C ASP A 32 -11.23 -10.36 -3.52
N ASN A 33 -10.70 -9.23 -3.03
CA ASN A 33 -11.39 -7.94 -3.01
C ASN A 33 -11.60 -7.34 -4.41
N TYR A 34 -10.99 -7.91 -5.46
CA TYR A 34 -11.32 -7.55 -6.85
C TYR A 34 -12.62 -8.20 -7.35
N THR A 35 -13.17 -9.16 -6.60
CA THR A 35 -14.48 -9.74 -6.90
C THR A 35 -15.60 -9.01 -6.14
N PRO A 36 -16.78 -8.77 -6.76
CA PRO A 36 -17.90 -8.17 -6.05
C PRO A 36 -18.34 -9.03 -4.86
N ALA A 37 -18.74 -8.37 -3.76
CA ALA A 37 -19.19 -9.06 -2.57
C ALA A 37 -20.37 -10.01 -2.86
N ASN A 38 -20.26 -11.25 -2.40
CA ASN A 38 -21.32 -12.26 -2.50
C ASN A 38 -21.76 -12.71 -1.08
N PRO A 39 -22.96 -12.35 -0.61
CA PRO A 39 -23.40 -12.67 0.75
C PRO A 39 -23.66 -14.17 0.98
N LEU A 40 -23.68 -14.99 -0.07
CA LEU A 40 -23.92 -16.44 0.00
C LEU A 40 -22.65 -17.26 -0.17
N ASN A 41 -21.51 -16.63 -0.45
CA ASN A 41 -20.24 -17.32 -0.70
C ASN A 41 -19.11 -16.66 0.08
N THR A 42 -18.52 -17.40 1.01
CA THR A 42 -17.29 -17.02 1.68
C THR A 42 -16.09 -17.46 0.84
N PRO A 43 -15.05 -16.63 0.69
CA PRO A 43 -13.84 -17.04 -0.01
C PRO A 43 -13.14 -18.23 0.67
N PRO A 44 -12.35 -19.00 -0.08
CA PRO A 44 -11.80 -20.27 0.38
C PRO A 44 -10.60 -20.16 1.32
N HIS A 45 -9.98 -18.99 1.44
CA HIS A 45 -8.78 -18.75 2.24
C HIS A 45 -8.99 -17.68 3.31
#